data_AF-A0A842QTQ6-F1
#
_entry.id   AF-A0A842QTQ6-F1
#
_cell.length_a   1.000
_cell.length_b   1.000
_cell.length_c   1.000
_cell.angle_alpha   90.00
_cell.angle_beta   90.00
_cell.angle_gamma   90.00
#
_symmetry.space_group_name_H-M   'P 1'
#
loop_
_entity.id
_entity.type
_entity.pdbx_description
1 polymer ?
#
loop_
_entity_poly.entity_id
_entity_poly.type
_entity_poly.pdbx_seq_one_letter_code
_entity_poly.pdbx_strand_id
1 'polypeptide(L)'
;MDDKTLGYTIMIITLAIMAAYFVWLFPGLLGIAWLVKFSEWAIKLPVILAVYMILFIVLWIGYTMATTPPPVPLDTPLDLDTEFDFDEEEDIIDEEEEPESEE
;
A
#
# COMPACT_ATOMS: atom_id res chain seq x y z
N MET A 1 9.42 17.05 -19.92
CA MET A 1 8.24 16.25 -20.29
C MET A 1 7.03 17.07 -19.87
N ASP A 2 6.16 17.43 -20.80
CA ASP A 2 4.98 18.24 -20.48
C ASP A 2 3.93 17.37 -19.76
N ASP A 3 3.29 17.90 -18.72
CA ASP A 3 2.24 17.18 -17.95
C ASP A 3 1.11 16.70 -18.86
N LYS A 4 0.84 17.44 -19.93
CA LYS A 4 -0.12 17.08 -20.97
C LYS A 4 0.25 15.78 -21.67
N THR A 5 1.53 15.64 -22.03
CA THR A 5 2.04 14.43 -22.67
C THR A 5 1.88 13.24 -21.74
N LEU A 6 2.28 13.38 -20.46
CA LEU A 6 2.13 12.33 -19.46
C LEU A 6 0.66 11.89 -19.29
N GLY A 7 -0.27 12.85 -19.22
CA GLY A 7 -1.71 12.59 -19.18
C GLY A 7 -2.23 11.80 -20.38
N TYR A 8 -1.82 12.15 -21.60
CA TYR A 8 -2.20 11.40 -22.79
C TYR A 8 -1.58 9.99 -22.82
N THR A 9 -0.33 9.82 -22.38
CA THR A 9 0.30 8.50 -22.34
C THR A 9 -0.45 7.57 -21.41
N ILE A 10 -0.74 7.99 -20.18
CA ILE A 10 -1.48 7.14 -19.24
C ILE A 10 -2.87 6.81 -19.77
N MET A 11 -3.58 7.76 -20.38
CA MET A 11 -4.90 7.53 -20.97
C MET A 11 -4.86 6.46 -22.06
N ILE A 12 -3.95 6.59 -23.03
CA ILE A 12 -3.79 5.63 -24.13
C ILE A 12 -3.41 4.26 -23.58
N ILE A 13 -2.49 4.19 -22.62
CA ILE A 13 -2.06 2.94 -22.00
C ILE A 13 -3.24 2.27 -21.29
N THR A 14 -4.00 3.00 -20.48
CA THR A 14 -5.18 2.43 -19.81
C THR A 14 -6.23 1.94 -20.80
N LEU A 15 -6.48 2.69 -21.87
CA LEU A 15 -7.45 2.28 -22.89
C LEU A 15 -6.97 1.03 -23.64
N ALA A 16 -5.67 0.92 -23.92
CA ALA A 16 -5.07 -0.26 -24.52
C ALA A 16 -5.16 -1.48 -23.60
N ILE A 17 -4.87 -1.33 -22.30
CA ILE A 17 -4.99 -2.41 -21.31
C ILE A 17 -6.44 -2.86 -21.18
N MET A 18 -7.39 -1.92 -21.13
CA MET A 18 -8.83 -2.22 -21.06
C MET A 18 -9.28 -3.03 -22.28
N ALA A 19 -8.89 -2.60 -23.49
CA ALA A 19 -9.21 -3.32 -24.71
C ALA A 19 -8.55 -4.71 -24.75
N ALA A 20 -7.28 -4.81 -24.37
CA ALA A 20 -6.56 -6.08 -24.31
C ALA A 20 -7.22 -7.07 -23.34
N TYR A 21 -7.61 -6.61 -22.15
CA TYR A 21 -8.30 -7.44 -21.16
C TYR A 21 -9.67 -7.91 -21.68
N PHE A 22 -10.43 -7.03 -22.34
CA PHE A 22 -11.71 -7.40 -22.94
C PHE A 22 -11.55 -8.48 -24.02
N VAL A 23 -10.55 -8.35 -24.90
CA VAL A 23 -10.23 -9.35 -25.93
C VAL A 23 -9.81 -10.68 -25.29
N TRP A 24 -9.05 -10.65 -24.21
CA TRP A 24 -8.61 -11.84 -23.49
C TRP A 24 -9.76 -12.53 -22.74
N LEU A 25 -10.73 -11.77 -22.23
CA LEU A 25 -11.92 -12.29 -21.54
C LEU A 25 -12.96 -12.85 -22.51
N PHE A 26 -13.11 -12.28 -23.71
CA PHE A 26 -14.10 -12.70 -24.70
C PHE A 26 -13.54 -13.08 -26.08
N PRO A 27 -12.54 -13.97 -26.17
CA PRO A 27 -11.93 -14.35 -27.44
C PRO A 27 -12.88 -15.15 -28.34
N GLY A 28 -13.86 -15.86 -27.75
CA GLY A 28 -14.87 -16.61 -28.49
C GLY A 28 -15.82 -15.71 -29.29
N LEU A 29 -16.13 -14.52 -28.79
CA LEU A 29 -16.96 -13.53 -29.49
C LEU A 29 -16.23 -12.95 -30.72
N LEU A 30 -14.89 -12.89 -30.66
CA LEU A 30 -14.02 -12.33 -31.69
C LEU A 30 -13.51 -13.40 -32.68
N GLY A 31 -13.90 -14.67 -32.52
CA GLY A 31 -13.47 -15.78 -33.39
C GLY A 31 -12.00 -16.19 -33.21
N ILE A 32 -11.36 -15.83 -32.09
CA ILE A 32 -9.94 -16.09 -31.84
C ILE A 32 -9.77 -17.46 -31.16
N ALA A 33 -9.87 -18.53 -31.95
CA ALA A 33 -9.95 -19.91 -31.46
C ALA A 33 -8.79 -20.34 -30.53
N TRP A 34 -7.57 -19.88 -30.78
CA TRP A 34 -6.40 -20.22 -29.96
C TRP A 34 -6.43 -19.57 -28.57
N LEU A 35 -7.05 -18.39 -28.46
CA LEU A 35 -7.10 -17.62 -27.22
C LEU A 35 -8.22 -18.10 -26.28
N VAL A 36 -9.23 -18.81 -26.80
CA VAL A 36 -10.31 -19.43 -26.01
C VAL A 36 -9.77 -20.32 -24.90
N LYS A 37 -8.70 -21.08 -25.14
CA LYS A 37 -8.06 -21.95 -24.14
C LYS A 37 -7.42 -21.18 -22.98
N PHE A 38 -6.98 -19.96 -23.25
CA PHE A 38 -6.36 -19.07 -22.25
C PHE A 38 -7.35 -18.10 -21.62
N SER A 39 -8.59 -18.02 -22.12
CA SER A 39 -9.61 -17.09 -21.63
C SER A 39 -9.99 -17.34 -20.17
N GLU A 40 -10.07 -18.60 -19.76
CA GLU A 40 -10.38 -18.95 -18.36
C GLU A 40 -9.35 -18.36 -17.38
N TRP A 41 -8.10 -18.17 -17.81
CA TRP A 41 -7.06 -17.57 -16.99
C TRP A 41 -7.27 -16.07 -16.75
N ALA A 42 -8.03 -15.38 -17.60
CA ALA A 42 -8.37 -13.97 -17.42
C ALA A 42 -9.19 -13.71 -16.14
N ILE A 43 -9.91 -14.72 -15.66
CA ILE A 43 -10.68 -14.68 -14.40
C ILE A 43 -9.90 -15.35 -13.26
N LYS A 44 -9.28 -16.51 -13.52
CA LYS A 44 -8.53 -17.23 -12.48
C LYS A 44 -7.39 -16.38 -11.92
N LEU A 45 -6.65 -15.66 -12.77
CA LEU A 45 -5.50 -14.87 -12.35
C LEU A 45 -5.86 -13.74 -11.35
N PRO A 46 -6.83 -12.84 -11.62
CA PRO A 46 -7.19 -11.81 -10.65
C PRO A 46 -7.78 -12.40 -9.35
N VAL A 47 -8.53 -13.51 -9.43
CA VAL A 47 -9.06 -14.18 -8.24
C VAL A 47 -7.93 -14.77 -7.39
N ILE A 48 -6.97 -15.47 -8.02
CA ILE A 48 -5.79 -16.01 -7.33
C ILE A 48 -5.00 -14.87 -6.68
N LEU A 49 -4.77 -13.78 -7.41
CA LEU A 49 -4.02 -12.63 -6.88
C LEU A 49 -4.71 -12.02 -5.65
N ALA A 50 -6.04 -11.84 -5.71
CA ALA A 50 -6.82 -11.34 -4.57
C ALA A 50 -6.71 -12.27 -3.34
N VAL A 51 -6.86 -13.58 -3.54
CA VAL A 51 -6.73 -14.57 -2.47
C VAL A 51 -5.31 -14.58 -1.89
N TYR A 52 -4.29 -14.56 -2.75
CA TYR A 52 -2.89 -14.54 -2.33
C TYR A 52 -2.53 -13.26 -1.57
N MET A 53 -3.13 -12.13 -1.92
CA MET A 53 -2.91 -10.88 -1.19
C MET A 53 -3.42 -10.98 0.25
N ILE A 54 -4.58 -11.60 0.48
CA ILE A 54 -5.10 -11.85 1.82
C ILE A 54 -4.23 -12.87 2.57
N LEU A 55 -3.89 -13.98 1.92
CA LEU A 55 -3.03 -15.01 2.52
C LEU A 55 -1.64 -14.46 2.86
N PHE A 56 -1.11 -13.56 2.04
CA PHE A 56 0.14 -12.87 2.30
C PHE A 56 0.07 -12.04 3.58
N ILE A 57 -1.03 -11.32 3.82
CA ILE A 57 -1.25 -10.58 5.07
C ILE A 57 -1.29 -11.54 6.27
N VAL A 58 -2.03 -12.65 6.18
CA VAL A 58 -2.10 -13.65 7.26
C VAL A 58 -0.72 -14.27 7.54
N LEU A 59 0.02 -14.62 6.48
CA LEU A 59 1.38 -15.14 6.58
C LEU A 59 2.32 -14.11 7.22
N TRP A 60 2.19 -12.83 6.87
CA TRP A 60 2.97 -11.75 7.45
C TRP A 60 2.70 -11.59 8.95
N ILE A 61 1.43 -11.61 9.38
CA ILE A 61 1.07 -11.54 10.80
C ILE A 61 1.59 -12.79 11.56
N GLY A 62 1.45 -13.96 10.96
CA GLY A 62 2.01 -15.19 11.54
C GLY A 62 3.53 -15.11 11.70
N TYR A 63 4.23 -14.52 10.72
CA TYR A 63 5.66 -14.28 10.78
C TYR A 63 6.02 -13.31 11.91
N THR A 64 5.34 -12.16 12.05
CA THR A 64 5.66 -11.21 13.12
C THR A 64 5.46 -11.83 14.51
N MET A 65 4.38 -12.58 14.74
CA MET A 65 4.16 -13.28 16.01
C MET A 65 5.18 -14.40 16.29
N ALA A 66 5.66 -15.10 15.27
CA ALA A 66 6.72 -16.09 15.45
C ALA A 66 8.06 -15.45 15.81
N THR A 67 8.29 -14.21 15.38
CA THR A 67 9.52 -13.45 15.63
C THR A 67 9.46 -12.54 16.85
N THR A 68 8.31 -12.40 17.52
CA THR A 68 8.22 -11.62 18.78
C THR A 68 8.74 -12.44 19.96
N PRO A 69 9.86 -12.04 20.60
CA PRO A 69 10.31 -12.65 21.85
C PRO A 69 9.26 -12.44 22.95
N PRO A 70 9.11 -13.40 23.89
CA PRO A 70 8.12 -13.31 24.96
C PRO A 70 8.33 -12.02 25.77
N PRO A 71 7.25 -11.31 26.13
CA PRO A 71 7.34 -10.08 26.91
C PRO A 71 8.04 -10.36 28.25
N VAL A 72 8.93 -9.46 28.64
CA VAL A 72 9.68 -9.57 29.90
C VAL A 72 8.69 -9.63 31.07
N PRO A 73 8.87 -10.55 32.05
CA PRO A 73 8.00 -10.65 33.21
C PRO A 73 7.93 -9.31 33.97
N LEU A 74 6.71 -8.86 34.28
CA LEU A 74 6.43 -7.61 35.00
C LEU A 74 6.83 -7.62 36.49
N ASP A 75 7.57 -8.64 36.94
CA ASP A 75 8.03 -8.76 38.32
C ASP A 75 9.25 -7.87 38.63
N THR A 76 9.89 -7.32 37.60
CA THR A 76 10.77 -6.15 37.75
C THR A 76 9.92 -4.89 37.61
N PRO A 77 9.86 -3.99 38.61
CA PRO A 77 9.23 -2.70 38.43
C PRO A 77 9.82 -2.09 37.16
N LEU A 78 8.94 -1.73 36.23
CA LEU A 78 9.30 -1.03 35.02
C LEU A 78 9.95 0.28 35.50
N ASP A 79 11.28 0.39 35.45
CA ASP A 79 12.01 1.64 35.63
C ASP A 79 11.68 2.54 34.40
N LEU A 80 10.42 2.98 34.33
CA LEU A 80 9.89 3.89 33.32
C LEU A 80 10.33 5.34 33.55
N ASP A 81 10.94 5.61 34.71
CA ASP A 81 11.30 6.96 35.13
C ASP A 81 12.65 7.43 34.58
N THR A 82 13.42 6.58 33.86
CA THR A 82 14.79 6.94 33.41
C THR A 82 14.97 7.03 31.88
N GLU A 83 13.98 6.64 31.05
CA GLU A 83 14.14 6.64 29.58
C GLU A 83 13.24 7.64 28.82
N PHE A 84 12.44 8.47 29.52
CA PHE A 84 11.69 9.59 28.93
C PHE A 84 12.33 10.94 29.27
N ASP A 85 13.64 11.08 29.07
CA ASP A 85 14.32 12.38 29.07
C ASP A 85 14.14 13.07 27.70
N PHE A 86 12.87 13.30 27.33
CA PHE A 86 12.46 14.17 26.22
C PHE A 86 12.10 15.57 26.77
N ASP A 87 12.85 16.06 27.75
CA ASP A 87 12.77 17.45 28.22
C ASP A 87 14.06 18.17 27.81
N GLU A 88 14.15 18.67 26.57
CA GLU A 88 15.02 19.83 26.25
C GLU A 88 14.77 20.52 24.88
N GLU A 89 13.79 20.11 24.06
CA GLU A 89 13.63 20.67 22.70
C GLU A 89 12.29 21.37 22.38
N GLU A 90 11.40 21.62 23.36
CA GLU A 90 10.15 22.40 23.14
C GLU A 90 10.21 23.88 23.59
N ASP A 91 11.34 24.38 24.11
CA ASP A 91 11.46 25.77 24.61
C ASP A 91 11.97 26.81 23.59
N ILE A 92 11.92 26.55 22.26
CA ILE A 92 12.43 27.50 21.25
C ILE A 92 11.41 27.92 20.18
N ILE A 93 10.13 27.52 20.27
CA ILE A 93 9.17 27.78 19.19
C ILE A 93 8.00 28.70 19.61
N ASP A 94 7.74 28.88 20.90
CA ASP A 94 6.59 29.67 21.39
C ASP A 94 6.91 31.14 21.76
N GLU A 95 8.16 31.62 21.60
CA GLU A 95 8.51 33.03 21.94
C GLU A 95 8.60 33.99 20.74
N GLU A 96 8.45 33.57 19.48
CA GLU A 96 8.73 34.46 18.33
C GLU A 96 7.55 34.83 17.40
N GLU A 97 6.30 34.41 17.64
CA GLU A 97 5.16 34.89 16.86
C GLU A 97 3.91 35.19 17.70
N GLU A 98 3.78 36.42 18.22
CA GLU A 98 2.62 37.26 17.88
C GLU A 98 2.92 38.78 18.04
N PRO A 99 2.29 39.63 17.20
CA PRO A 99 2.70 41.00 16.91
C PRO A 99 2.05 42.06 17.81
N GLU A 100 2.84 42.99 18.34
CA GLU A 100 2.29 44.20 18.98
C GLU A 100 1.94 45.25 17.92
N SER A 101 0.67 45.26 17.53
CA SER A 101 -0.01 46.40 16.92
C SER A 101 -0.66 47.27 18.01
N GLU A 102 -0.41 48.59 17.92
CA GLU A 102 -1.20 49.71 18.48
C GLU A 102 -1.06 50.05 19.99
N GLU A 103 -0.15 50.98 20.33
CA GLU A 103 -0.46 52.38 20.72
C GLU A 103 0.78 53.29 20.69
#